data_AF-A0A0C2WC00-F1
#
_entry.id   AF-A0A0C2WC00-F1
#
_cell.length_a   1.000
_cell.length_b   1.000
_cell.length_c   1.000
_cell.angle_alpha   90.00
_cell.angle_beta   90.00
_cell.angle_gamma   90.00
#
_symmetry.space_group_name_H-M   'P 1'
#
loop_
_entity.id
_entity.type
_entity.pdbx_description
1 polymer ?
#
loop_
_entity_poly.entity_id
_entity_poly.type
_entity_poly.pdbx_seq_one_letter_code
_entity_poly.pdbx_strand_id
1 'polypeptide(L)'
;MPKENRIASLLKMIGYVIFGLTVLITFIQLPLINPTFLMLLTFFSGFITGMIFIGLGEIIELLQSIHNRQILTTHVEKPAVEEQTPEVTVRKSTLDETERNEITEFFGKKGKAVTDIQPMDEEDYYLVTVDGEKLAVELGGFQPVVRKRY
;
A
#
# COMPACT_ATOMS: atom_id res chain seq x y z
N MET A 1 14.06 9.61 -7.64
CA MET A 1 13.93 8.19 -7.99
C MET A 1 13.47 7.44 -6.75
N PRO A 2 12.41 6.61 -6.81
CA PRO A 2 11.97 5.83 -5.66
C PRO A 2 13.13 4.96 -5.18
N LYS A 3 13.35 4.93 -3.87
CA LYS A 3 14.40 4.10 -3.25
C LYS A 3 14.04 2.64 -3.50
N GLU A 4 14.71 2.01 -4.45
CA GLU A 4 14.49 0.60 -4.77
C GLU A 4 14.62 -0.26 -3.51
N ASN A 5 13.67 -1.20 -3.35
CA ASN A 5 13.75 -2.15 -2.26
C ASN A 5 14.90 -3.12 -2.53
N ARG A 6 16.05 -2.89 -1.88
CA ARG A 6 17.20 -3.78 -2.00
C ARG A 6 16.86 -5.21 -1.62
N ILE A 7 15.96 -5.43 -0.66
CA ILE A 7 15.55 -6.77 -0.20
C ILE A 7 14.70 -7.45 -1.29
N ALA A 8 13.71 -6.76 -1.84
CA ALA A 8 12.89 -7.31 -2.92
C ALA A 8 13.72 -7.65 -4.17
N SER A 9 14.62 -6.74 -4.55
CA SER A 9 15.52 -6.91 -5.69
C SER A 9 16.46 -8.11 -5.48
N LEU A 10 17.03 -8.26 -4.29
CA LEU A 10 17.86 -9.42 -3.93
C LEU A 10 17.06 -10.73 -4.02
N LEU A 11 15.82 -10.74 -3.54
CA LEU A 11 14.97 -11.93 -3.54
C LEU A 11 14.61 -12.38 -4.96
N LYS A 12 14.28 -11.42 -5.85
CA LYS A 12 14.05 -11.69 -7.29
C LYS A 12 15.33 -12.22 -7.95
N MET A 13 16.49 -11.63 -7.64
CA MET A 13 17.79 -12.07 -8.16
C MET A 13 18.09 -13.52 -7.76
N ILE A 14 17.87 -13.88 -6.50
CA ILE A 14 18.01 -15.27 -6.03
C ILE A 14 17.07 -16.20 -6.78
N GLY A 15 15.81 -15.80 -6.99
CA GLY A 15 14.85 -16.58 -7.76
C GLY A 15 15.29 -16.83 -9.21
N TYR A 16 15.81 -15.81 -9.90
CA TYR A 16 16.36 -15.98 -11.25
C TYR A 16 17.60 -16.88 -11.28
N VAL A 17 18.48 -16.78 -10.27
CA VAL A 17 19.65 -17.67 -10.15
C VAL A 17 19.21 -19.11 -9.94
N ILE A 18 18.25 -19.37 -9.05
CA ILE A 18 17.70 -20.72 -8.82
C ILE A 18 17.09 -21.27 -10.12
N PHE A 19 16.32 -20.45 -10.83
CA PHE A 19 15.73 -20.84 -12.11
C PHE A 19 16.81 -21.20 -13.14
N GLY A 20 17.82 -20.35 -13.32
CA GLY A 20 18.93 -20.60 -14.25
C GLY A 20 19.72 -21.86 -13.90
N LEU A 21 20.03 -22.07 -12.61
CA LEU A 21 20.69 -23.27 -12.13
C LEU A 21 19.84 -24.52 -12.34
N THR A 22 18.53 -24.44 -12.10
CA THR A 22 17.60 -25.56 -12.34
C THR A 22 17.62 -25.98 -13.78
N VAL A 23 17.50 -25.03 -14.71
CA VAL A 23 17.56 -25.30 -16.15
C VAL A 23 18.90 -25.95 -16.51
N LEU A 24 20.01 -25.39 -16.04
CA LEU A 24 21.35 -25.93 -16.30
C LEU A 24 21.50 -27.38 -15.79
N ILE A 25 21.08 -27.65 -14.56
CA ILE A 25 21.14 -28.99 -13.96
C ILE A 25 20.28 -29.98 -14.75
N THR A 26 19.07 -29.58 -15.17
CA THR A 26 18.19 -30.42 -15.99
C THR A 26 18.87 -30.83 -17.30
N PHE A 27 19.55 -29.90 -17.99
CA PHE A 27 20.29 -30.22 -19.21
C PHE A 27 21.47 -31.17 -18.97
N ILE A 28 22.20 -31.00 -17.87
CA ILE A 28 23.32 -31.89 -17.51
C ILE A 28 22.80 -33.30 -17.17
N GLN A 29 21.67 -33.40 -16.50
CA GLN A 29 21.07 -34.68 -16.09
C GLN A 29 20.39 -35.44 -17.23
N LEU A 30 19.99 -34.75 -18.30
CA LEU A 30 19.29 -35.32 -19.46
C LEU A 30 19.94 -36.59 -20.03
N PRO A 31 21.28 -36.66 -20.28
CA PRO A 31 21.93 -37.89 -20.75
C PRO A 31 22.26 -38.90 -19.63
N LEU A 32 22.16 -38.52 -18.35
CA LEU A 32 22.63 -39.32 -17.20
C LEU A 32 21.51 -40.13 -16.53
N ILE A 33 20.28 -39.64 -16.57
CA ILE A 33 19.15 -40.16 -15.78
C ILE A 33 18.03 -40.59 -16.73
N ASN A 34 17.79 -41.91 -16.84
CA ASN A 34 16.84 -42.50 -17.79
C ASN A 34 15.34 -42.51 -17.38
N PRO A 35 14.90 -42.10 -16.16
CA PRO A 35 13.49 -41.80 -15.93
C PRO A 35 13.15 -40.31 -16.16
N THR A 36 12.44 -40.01 -17.25
CA THR A 36 11.85 -38.69 -17.57
C THR A 36 11.03 -38.11 -16.42
N PHE A 37 10.40 -38.95 -15.60
CA PHE A 37 9.59 -38.52 -14.45
C PHE A 37 10.42 -37.83 -13.35
N LEU A 38 11.60 -38.37 -13.01
CA LEU A 38 12.46 -37.75 -11.99
C LEU A 38 13.01 -36.41 -12.47
N MET A 39 13.34 -36.32 -13.76
CA MET A 39 13.79 -35.08 -14.38
C MET A 39 12.72 -33.99 -14.36
N LEU A 40 11.47 -34.35 -14.68
CA LEU A 40 10.34 -33.42 -14.59
C LEU A 40 10.12 -32.96 -13.15
N LEU A 41 10.18 -33.87 -12.17
CA LEU A 41 10.07 -33.50 -10.76
C LEU A 41 11.16 -32.51 -10.33
N THR A 42 12.42 -32.74 -10.72
CA THR A 42 13.53 -31.81 -10.41
C THR A 42 13.33 -30.46 -11.09
N PHE A 43 12.93 -30.46 -12.36
CA PHE A 43 12.65 -29.23 -13.11
C PHE A 43 11.50 -28.43 -12.47
N PHE A 44 10.36 -29.06 -12.22
CA PHE A 44 9.21 -28.40 -11.61
C PHE A 44 9.49 -27.93 -10.18
N SER A 45 10.24 -28.71 -9.40
CA SER A 45 10.64 -28.29 -8.05
C SER A 45 11.46 -27.00 -8.11
N GLY A 46 12.51 -26.95 -8.93
CA GLY A 46 13.32 -25.74 -9.05
C GLY A 46 12.59 -24.57 -9.70
N PHE A 47 11.71 -24.85 -10.67
CA PHE A 47 10.82 -23.85 -11.28
C PHE A 47 9.90 -23.22 -10.24
N ILE A 48 9.17 -24.04 -9.46
CA ILE A 48 8.24 -23.57 -8.42
C ILE A 48 9.01 -22.79 -7.35
N THR A 49 10.16 -23.30 -6.89
CA THR A 49 10.98 -22.59 -5.93
C THR A 49 11.42 -21.23 -6.47
N GLY A 50 11.97 -21.16 -7.69
CA GLY A 50 12.36 -19.88 -8.31
C GLY A 50 11.18 -18.89 -8.42
N MET A 51 10.01 -19.38 -8.85
CA MET A 51 8.79 -18.57 -8.93
C MET A 51 8.32 -18.03 -7.58
N ILE A 52 8.42 -18.83 -6.51
CA ILE A 52 8.08 -18.38 -5.14
C ILE A 52 8.97 -17.20 -4.73
N PHE A 53 10.28 -17.29 -4.96
CA PHE A 53 11.22 -16.22 -4.62
C PHE A 53 10.93 -14.93 -5.40
N ILE A 54 10.68 -15.05 -6.72
CA ILE A 54 10.32 -13.90 -7.57
C ILE A 54 9.00 -13.28 -7.11
N GLY A 55 7.98 -14.10 -6.88
CA GLY A 55 6.65 -13.65 -6.45
C GLY A 55 6.67 -12.97 -5.08
N LEU A 56 7.42 -13.51 -4.12
CA LEU A 56 7.61 -12.83 -2.83
C LEU A 56 8.33 -11.49 -2.99
N GLY A 57 9.29 -11.40 -3.90
CA GLY A 57 9.97 -10.14 -4.21
C GLY A 57 8.99 -9.09 -4.75
N GLU A 58 8.12 -9.46 -5.69
CA GLU A 58 7.04 -8.59 -6.20
C GLU A 58 6.13 -8.09 -5.08
N ILE A 59 5.66 -8.99 -4.21
CA ILE A 59 4.77 -8.64 -3.09
C ILE A 59 5.44 -7.62 -2.16
N ILE A 60 6.69 -7.85 -1.78
CA ILE A 60 7.45 -6.94 -0.90
C ILE A 60 7.65 -5.57 -1.56
N GLU A 61 7.93 -5.52 -2.85
CA GLU A 61 8.08 -4.26 -3.58
C GLU A 61 6.76 -3.49 -3.66
N LEU A 62 5.64 -4.19 -3.91
CA LEU A 62 4.31 -3.59 -3.90
C LEU A 62 3.96 -3.01 -2.52
N LEU A 63 4.20 -3.77 -1.45
CA LEU A 63 3.98 -3.29 -0.08
C LEU A 63 4.83 -2.05 0.23
N GLN A 64 6.10 -2.04 -0.17
CA GLN A 64 6.93 -0.85 0.05
C GLN A 64 6.50 0.33 -0.82
N SER A 65 6.03 0.09 -2.05
CA SER A 65 5.48 1.14 -2.92
C SER A 65 4.25 1.80 -2.29
N ILE A 66 3.33 1.00 -1.73
CA ILE A 66 2.17 1.50 -1.00
C ILE A 66 2.64 2.33 0.21
N HIS A 67 3.55 1.79 1.03
CA HIS A 67 4.07 2.49 2.19
C HIS A 67 4.78 3.82 1.84
N ASN A 68 5.61 3.83 0.80
CA ASN A 68 6.28 5.04 0.34
C ASN A 68 5.30 6.09 -0.20
N ARG A 69 4.22 5.67 -0.87
CA ARG A 69 3.16 6.59 -1.34
C ARG A 69 2.43 7.24 -0.17
N GLN A 70 2.17 6.50 0.90
CA GLN A 70 1.59 7.04 2.15
C GLN A 70 2.47 8.15 2.78
N ILE A 71 3.79 8.00 2.72
CA ILE A 71 4.73 9.03 3.22
C ILE A 71 4.70 10.29 2.33
N LEU A 72 4.60 10.12 1.01
CA LEU A 72 4.61 11.23 0.05
C LEU A 72 3.30 12.02 0.01
N THR A 73 2.13 11.40 0.16
CA THR A 73 0.84 12.11 0.26
C THR A 73 0.71 12.92 1.56
N THR A 74 1.53 12.65 2.57
CA THR A 74 1.64 13.51 3.75
C THR A 74 2.28 14.86 3.43
N HIS A 75 2.99 15.00 2.30
CA HIS A 75 3.78 16.18 1.94
C HIS A 75 3.28 16.97 0.71
N VAL A 76 2.05 16.75 0.25
CA VAL A 76 1.47 17.57 -0.84
C VAL A 76 0.78 18.81 -0.26
N GLU A 77 1.61 19.83 -0.09
CA GLU A 77 1.47 21.21 -0.58
C GLU A 77 0.07 21.66 -1.07
N LYS A 78 -0.38 22.80 -0.51
CA LYS A 78 -1.55 23.60 -0.90
C LYS A 78 -1.70 23.70 -2.43
N PRO A 79 -2.88 23.39 -2.98
CA PRO A 79 -3.47 24.21 -4.02
C PRO A 79 -4.54 25.10 -3.37
N ALA A 80 -4.34 26.41 -3.51
CA ALA A 80 -5.40 27.39 -3.33
C ALA A 80 -6.42 27.18 -4.47
N VAL A 81 -7.64 26.77 -4.16
CA VAL A 81 -8.77 26.78 -5.11
C VAL A 81 -10.02 27.22 -4.38
N GLU A 82 -10.73 28.13 -5.04
CA GLU A 82 -11.84 28.97 -4.60
C GLU A 82 -13.03 28.26 -3.95
N GLU A 83 -13.64 29.02 -3.04
CA GLU A 83 -14.89 28.78 -2.34
C GLU A 83 -16.04 28.52 -3.32
N GLN A 84 -16.66 27.34 -3.18
CA GLN A 84 -18.09 27.20 -3.41
C GLN A 84 -18.62 26.36 -2.24
N THR A 85 -19.39 27.00 -1.37
CA THR A 85 -20.13 26.38 -0.25
C THR A 85 -21.32 25.58 -0.76
N PRO A 86 -21.35 24.24 -0.63
CA PRO A 86 -22.59 23.53 -0.45
C PRO A 86 -22.88 23.39 1.06
N GLU A 87 -24.15 23.58 1.37
CA GLU A 87 -24.77 23.29 2.65
C GLU A 87 -24.50 21.82 3.03
N VAL A 88 -23.70 21.58 4.07
CA VAL A 88 -23.38 20.22 4.55
C VAL A 88 -24.49 19.74 5.47
N THR A 89 -25.23 18.73 5.04
CA THR A 89 -26.19 18.02 5.88
C THR A 89 -25.42 17.05 6.79
N VAL A 90 -25.52 17.25 8.11
CA VAL A 90 -24.83 16.46 9.13
C VAL A 90 -25.73 15.32 9.60
N ARG A 91 -25.26 14.08 9.50
CA ARG A 91 -25.96 12.91 10.06
C ARG A 91 -25.62 12.77 11.53
N LYS A 92 -26.62 12.45 12.36
CA LYS A 92 -26.40 11.98 13.75
C LYS A 92 -26.03 10.49 13.74
N SER A 93 -24.86 10.13 13.21
CA SER A 93 -24.25 8.85 13.55
C SER A 93 -23.25 9.05 14.69
N THR A 94 -23.13 8.07 15.57
CA THR A 94 -22.12 8.04 16.62
C THR A 94 -20.78 7.75 15.97
N LEU A 95 -19.88 8.75 16.00
CA LEU A 95 -18.47 8.62 15.63
C LEU A 95 -17.84 7.50 16.47
N ASP A 96 -17.21 6.51 15.83
CA ASP A 96 -16.48 5.48 16.57
C ASP A 96 -15.17 6.06 17.15
N GLU A 97 -14.76 5.58 18.32
CA GLU A 97 -13.53 6.06 18.96
C GLU A 97 -12.29 5.70 18.13
N THR A 98 -12.34 4.62 17.34
CA THR A 98 -11.27 4.24 16.40
C THR A 98 -11.10 5.29 15.31
N GLU A 99 -12.21 5.71 14.68
CA GLU A 99 -12.24 6.72 13.61
C GLU A 99 -11.76 8.08 14.13
N ARG A 100 -12.21 8.44 15.35
CA ARG A 100 -11.77 9.66 16.04
C ARG A 100 -10.26 9.68 16.26
N ASN A 101 -9.69 8.57 16.73
CA ASN A 101 -8.26 8.44 16.97
C ASN A 101 -7.47 8.53 15.66
N GLU A 102 -7.94 7.89 14.60
CA GLU A 102 -7.27 7.90 13.29
C GLU A 102 -7.23 9.31 12.67
N ILE A 103 -8.35 10.04 12.71
CA ILE A 103 -8.42 11.44 12.25
C ILE A 103 -7.49 12.33 13.09
N THR A 104 -7.52 12.17 14.42
CA THR A 104 -6.70 12.98 15.33
C THR A 104 -5.21 12.70 15.12
N GLU A 105 -4.81 11.44 14.92
CA GLU A 105 -3.43 11.07 14.61
C GLU A 105 -2.98 11.62 13.26
N PHE A 106 -3.85 11.58 12.24
CA PHE A 106 -3.57 12.12 10.90
C PHE A 106 -3.24 13.61 10.91
N PHE A 107 -4.03 14.42 11.63
CA PHE A 107 -3.77 15.86 11.77
C PHE A 107 -2.66 16.16 12.79
N GLY A 108 -2.54 15.36 13.85
CA GLY A 108 -1.48 15.47 14.85
C GLY A 108 -0.08 15.28 14.26
N LYS A 109 0.10 14.32 13.35
CA LYS A 109 1.35 14.14 12.58
C LYS A 109 1.72 15.37 11.73
N LYS A 110 0.73 16.19 11.37
CA LYS A 110 0.91 17.45 10.62
C LYS A 110 1.03 18.67 11.53
N GLY A 111 1.08 18.48 12.84
CA GLY A 111 1.15 19.55 13.84
C GLY A 111 -0.12 20.40 13.95
N LYS A 112 -1.27 19.87 13.51
CA LYS A 112 -2.55 20.58 13.54
C LYS A 112 -3.46 20.04 14.63
N ALA A 113 -4.23 20.92 15.27
CA ALA A 113 -5.16 20.55 16.32
C ALA A 113 -6.57 20.35 15.77
N VAL A 114 -7.14 19.17 16.02
CA VAL A 114 -8.55 18.87 15.69
C VAL A 114 -9.44 19.35 16.83
N THR A 115 -10.38 20.23 16.52
CA THR A 115 -11.31 20.79 17.52
C THR A 115 -12.69 20.15 17.49
N ASP A 116 -13.14 19.68 16.32
CA ASP A 116 -14.45 19.05 16.16
C ASP A 116 -14.43 18.02 15.01
N ILE A 117 -15.22 16.95 15.13
CA ILE A 117 -15.36 15.89 14.13
C ILE A 117 -16.84 15.51 14.06
N GLN A 118 -17.44 15.62 12.87
CA GLN A 118 -18.84 15.26 12.64
C GLN A 118 -18.94 14.31 11.44
N PRO A 119 -19.65 13.19 11.53
CA PRO A 119 -19.87 12.32 10.38
C PRO A 119 -20.77 13.00 9.34
N MET A 120 -20.48 12.75 8.06
CA MET A 120 -21.27 13.24 6.92
C MET A 120 -22.32 12.19 6.49
N ASP A 121 -23.17 12.57 5.53
CA ASP A 121 -24.18 11.65 4.96
C ASP A 121 -23.56 10.51 4.13
N GLU A 122 -22.39 10.74 3.55
CA GLU A 122 -21.60 9.76 2.80
C GLU A 122 -20.85 8.82 3.75
N GLU A 123 -20.90 7.51 3.47
CA GLU A 123 -20.17 6.50 4.27
C GLU A 123 -18.67 6.77 4.24
N ASP A 124 -18.03 6.62 5.40
CA ASP A 124 -16.62 6.91 5.62
C ASP A 124 -16.18 8.39 5.44
N TYR A 125 -17.11 9.34 5.32
CA TYR A 125 -16.78 10.77 5.26
C TYR A 125 -17.08 11.51 6.57
N TYR A 126 -16.15 12.39 6.96
CA TYR A 126 -16.20 13.16 8.19
C TYR A 126 -15.86 14.63 7.94
N LEU A 127 -16.66 15.53 8.48
CA LEU A 127 -16.38 16.94 8.54
C LEU A 127 -15.55 17.24 9.80
N VAL A 128 -14.30 17.61 9.61
CA VAL A 128 -13.32 17.84 10.66
C VAL A 128 -12.99 19.32 10.72
N THR A 129 -13.08 19.93 11.90
CA THR A 129 -12.64 21.31 12.13
C THR A 129 -11.21 21.31 12.64
N VAL A 130 -10.30 21.93 11.89
CA VAL A 130 -8.86 21.98 12.17
C VAL A 130 -8.39 23.41 12.05
N ASP A 131 -7.84 23.98 13.14
CA ASP A 131 -7.39 25.37 13.20
C ASP A 131 -8.46 26.40 12.74
N GLY A 132 -9.75 26.07 12.92
CA GLY A 132 -10.89 26.89 12.50
C GLY A 132 -11.37 26.68 11.07
N GLU A 133 -10.66 25.89 10.24
CA GLU A 133 -11.09 25.49 8.90
C GLU A 133 -11.89 24.18 8.95
N LYS A 134 -12.97 24.07 8.15
CA LYS A 134 -13.74 22.84 8.01
C LYS A 134 -13.23 22.02 6.83
N LEU A 135 -12.91 20.75 7.06
CA LEU A 135 -12.32 19.85 6.07
C LEU A 135 -13.14 18.56 5.99
N ALA A 136 -13.51 18.13 4.79
CA ALA A 136 -14.03 16.77 4.59
C ALA A 136 -12.88 15.77 4.48
N VAL A 137 -12.91 14.75 5.32
CA VAL A 137 -11.94 13.68 5.44
C VAL A 137 -12.63 12.35 5.16
N GLU A 138 -12.09 11.57 4.24
CA GLU A 138 -12.54 10.21 3.94
C GLU A 138 -11.64 9.19 4.67
N LEU A 139 -12.25 8.22 5.35
CA LEU A 139 -11.58 7.11 6.07
C LEU A 139 -11.70 5.74 5.38
N GLY A 140 -12.45 5.61 4.28
CA GLY A 140 -12.75 4.30 3.65
C GLY A 140 -11.57 3.63 2.95
N GLY A 141 -10.43 4.31 2.86
CA GLY A 141 -9.20 3.80 2.26
C GLY A 141 -8.21 3.23 3.28
N PHE A 142 -6.99 2.95 2.82
CA PHE A 142 -5.90 2.51 3.71
C PHE A 142 -5.38 3.63 4.65
N GLN A 143 -5.76 4.89 4.42
CA GLN A 143 -5.42 6.06 5.25
C GLN A 143 -6.44 7.21 5.04
N PRO A 144 -6.55 8.16 6.00
CA PRO A 144 -7.40 9.33 5.88
C PRO A 144 -6.97 10.26 4.73
N VAL A 145 -7.93 10.74 3.93
CA VAL A 145 -7.67 11.68 2.81
C VAL A 145 -8.57 12.91 2.91
N VAL A 146 -8.00 14.12 2.83
CA VAL A 146 -8.77 15.36 2.76
C VAL A 146 -9.30 15.54 1.32
N ARG A 147 -10.62 15.50 1.14
CA ARG A 147 -11.25 15.59 -0.19
C ARG A 147 -11.73 17.00 -0.52
N LYS A 148 -12.21 17.76 0.47
CA LYS A 148 -12.78 19.09 0.26
C LYS A 148 -12.55 20.01 1.45
N ARG A 149 -12.42 21.31 1.21
CA ARG A 149 -12.40 22.37 2.24
C ARG A 149 -13.71 23.16 2.16
N TYR A 150 -14.24 23.54 3.31
CA TYR A 150 -15.47 24.31 3.48
C TYR A 150 -15.19 25.60 4.24
#